data_AF-A0A0W1R523-F1
#
_entry.id   AF-A0A0W1R523-F1
#
_cell.length_a   1.000
_cell.length_b   1.000
_cell.length_c   1.000
_cell.angle_alpha   90.00
_cell.angle_beta   90.00
_cell.angle_gamma   90.00
#
_symmetry.space_group_name_H-M   'P 1'
#
loop_
_entity.id
_entity.type
_entity.pdbx_description
1 polymer ?
#
loop_
_entity_poly.entity_id
_entity_poly.type
_entity_poly.pdbx_seq_one_letter_code
_entity_poly.pdbx_strand_id
1 'polypeptide(L)'
;MPEETTDELMHATYRALCKHGYASLTMRDIADESSKCKATLHYHFDGKRDLLVSFLEFLNERFTRKIAAIDADDPTTRLFALLDVACPDDEADDSDMFQTAMLELTAQAPYETGYRDRLREFETYLTGEFESVLRTGIDAGVFDDGVDPERTAEFLLTTINGTQTRRAAVGHDAAEMRQMIYDYVETTVVSDESPRRTEVHAE
;
A
#
# COMPACT_ATOMS: atom_id res chain seq x y z
N MET A 1 25.37 -9.79 -0.23
CA MET A 1 25.48 -9.43 1.20
C MET A 1 24.63 -10.40 2.00
N PRO A 2 24.94 -10.69 3.29
CA PRO A 2 24.03 -11.45 4.14
C PRO A 2 22.70 -10.71 4.27
N GLU A 3 21.57 -11.41 4.12
CA GLU A 3 20.21 -10.85 4.22
C GLU A 3 20.02 -9.97 5.46
N GLU A 4 20.49 -10.46 6.62
CA GLU A 4 20.40 -9.73 7.90
C GLU A 4 21.06 -8.34 7.89
N THR A 5 22.14 -8.17 7.13
CA THR A 5 22.84 -6.87 7.04
C THR A 5 22.10 -5.89 6.13
N THR A 6 21.47 -6.40 5.06
CA THR A 6 20.61 -5.61 4.19
C THR A 6 19.35 -5.17 4.93
N ASP A 7 18.70 -6.09 5.64
CA ASP A 7 17.51 -5.80 6.44
C ASP A 7 17.80 -4.74 7.51
N GLU A 8 18.90 -4.87 8.25
CA GLU A 8 19.26 -3.89 9.27
C GLU A 8 19.48 -2.48 8.67
N LEU A 9 20.07 -2.41 7.46
CA LEU A 9 20.25 -1.16 6.73
C LEU A 9 18.92 -0.57 6.25
N MET A 10 17.98 -1.38 5.78
CA MET A 10 16.65 -0.90 5.37
C MET A 10 15.86 -0.38 6.58
N HIS A 11 15.95 -1.04 7.74
CA HIS A 11 15.33 -0.53 8.97
C HIS A 11 16.01 0.75 9.49
N ALA A 12 17.33 0.88 9.35
CA ALA A 12 18.04 2.12 9.64
C ALA A 12 17.59 3.27 8.72
N THR A 13 17.40 2.96 7.42
CA THR A 13 16.89 3.90 6.43
C THR A 13 15.47 4.35 6.77
N TYR A 14 14.58 3.42 7.15
CA TYR A 14 13.24 3.72 7.64
C TYR A 14 13.27 4.72 8.81
N ARG A 15 14.04 4.43 9.86
CA ARG A 15 14.11 5.28 11.06
C ARG A 15 14.67 6.67 10.75
N ALA A 16 15.75 6.73 9.98
CA ALA A 16 16.34 8.00 9.58
C ALA A 16 15.36 8.83 8.73
N LEU A 17 14.65 8.19 7.80
CA LEU A 17 13.67 8.87 6.95
C LEU A 17 12.49 9.41 7.78
N CYS A 18 11.93 8.61 8.69
CA CYS A 18 10.88 9.08 9.60
C CYS A 18 11.36 10.25 10.47
N LYS A 19 12.61 10.21 10.97
CA LYS A 19 13.14 11.25 11.86
C LYS A 19 13.51 12.56 11.16
N HIS A 20 14.03 12.48 9.94
CA HIS A 20 14.64 13.62 9.24
C HIS A 20 13.80 14.13 8.06
N GLY A 21 12.84 13.34 7.58
CA GLY A 21 12.15 13.56 6.31
C GLY A 21 13.09 13.37 5.11
N TYR A 22 12.52 13.16 3.94
CA TYR A 22 13.26 13.04 2.70
C TYR A 22 14.17 14.23 2.46
N ALA A 23 13.69 15.48 2.61
CA ALA A 23 14.48 16.65 2.21
C ALA A 23 15.81 16.77 2.97
N SER A 24 15.79 16.53 4.29
CA SER A 24 16.98 16.67 5.14
C SER A 24 17.79 15.39 5.29
N LEU A 25 17.27 14.24 4.84
CA LEU A 25 17.96 12.96 4.96
C LEU A 25 19.30 12.96 4.23
N THR A 26 20.36 12.59 4.94
CA THR A 26 21.70 12.35 4.38
C THR A 26 22.13 10.89 4.55
N MET A 27 23.11 10.45 3.75
CA MET A 27 23.73 9.12 3.91
C MET A 27 24.36 8.95 5.31
N ARG A 28 24.80 10.05 5.93
CA ARG A 28 25.37 10.04 7.27
C ARG A 28 24.30 9.78 8.34
N ASP A 29 23.12 10.38 8.22
CA ASP A 29 22.04 10.18 9.19
C ASP A 29 21.65 8.69 9.24
N ILE A 30 21.56 8.04 8.08
CA ILE A 30 21.29 6.60 7.96
C ILE A 30 22.42 5.77 8.57
N ALA A 31 23.67 6.15 8.30
CA ALA A 31 24.84 5.48 8.83
C ALA A 31 24.95 5.60 10.36
N ASP A 32 24.41 6.66 10.95
CA ASP A 32 24.39 6.90 12.39
C ASP A 32 23.24 6.13 13.10
N GLU A 33 22.24 5.64 12.35
CA GLU A 33 21.18 4.75 12.87
C GLU A 33 21.63 3.28 13.06
N SER A 34 22.78 2.87 12.54
CA SER A 34 23.40 1.56 12.83
C SER A 34 24.91 1.51 12.55
N SER A 35 25.68 1.01 13.52
CA SER A 35 27.13 0.83 13.42
C SER A 35 27.55 -0.23 12.39
N LYS A 36 26.71 -1.23 12.11
CA LYS A 36 26.96 -2.28 11.10
C LYS A 36 26.77 -1.78 9.67
N CYS A 37 26.04 -0.68 9.50
CA CYS A 37 25.65 -0.14 8.20
C CYS A 37 26.72 0.75 7.55
N LYS A 38 27.70 1.25 8.32
CA LYS A 38 28.71 2.22 7.84
C LYS A 38 29.55 1.71 6.68
N ALA A 39 30.05 0.48 6.77
CA ALA A 39 30.83 -0.12 5.68
C ALA A 39 29.93 -0.42 4.47
N THR A 40 28.74 -0.99 4.70
CA THR A 40 27.82 -1.39 3.65
C THR A 40 27.34 -0.20 2.80
N LEU A 41 26.98 0.91 3.45
CA LEU A 41 26.54 2.13 2.76
C LEU A 41 27.56 2.66 1.76
N HIS A 42 28.85 2.65 2.11
CA HIS A 42 29.92 3.21 1.28
C HIS A 42 30.29 2.33 0.07
N TYR A 43 30.06 1.02 0.13
CA TYR A 43 30.44 0.09 -0.94
C TYR A 43 29.28 -0.37 -1.83
N HIS A 44 28.04 -0.25 -1.36
CA HIS A 44 26.88 -0.82 -2.07
C HIS A 44 25.98 0.20 -2.73
N PHE A 45 26.04 1.47 -2.33
CA PHE A 45 25.14 2.48 -2.84
C PHE A 45 25.91 3.69 -3.33
N ASP A 46 25.63 4.11 -4.55
CA ASP A 46 26.24 5.28 -5.16
C ASP A 46 25.79 6.59 -4.49
N GLY A 47 24.68 6.54 -3.76
CA GLY A 47 24.21 7.63 -2.92
C GLY A 47 22.79 7.41 -2.42
N LYS A 48 22.21 8.49 -1.87
CA LYS A 48 20.88 8.48 -1.26
C LYS A 48 19.79 7.96 -2.18
N ARG A 49 19.83 8.34 -3.47
CA ARG A 49 18.81 7.96 -4.45
C ARG A 49 18.78 6.46 -4.67
N ASP A 50 19.95 5.88 -4.94
CA ASP A 50 20.12 4.46 -5.17
C ASP A 50 19.70 3.64 -3.94
N LEU A 51 20.12 4.07 -2.74
CA LEU A 51 19.67 3.47 -1.48
C LEU A 51 18.15 3.52 -1.30
N LEU A 52 17.51 4.63 -1.64
CA LEU A 52 16.06 4.79 -1.51
C LEU A 52 15.28 3.99 -2.57
N VAL A 53 15.86 3.70 -3.74
CA VAL A 53 15.29 2.73 -4.70
C VAL A 53 15.24 1.33 -4.08
N SER A 54 16.34 0.88 -3.47
CA SER A 54 16.37 -0.41 -2.76
C SER A 54 15.48 -0.42 -1.52
N PHE A 55 15.33 0.72 -0.84
CA PHE A 55 14.40 0.85 0.27
C PHE A 55 12.94 0.70 -0.17
N LEU A 56 12.54 1.30 -1.29
CA LEU A 56 11.20 1.10 -1.87
C LEU A 56 10.96 -0.37 -2.25
N GLU A 57 11.96 -1.03 -2.82
CA GLU A 57 11.90 -2.48 -3.11
C GLU A 57 11.69 -3.30 -1.84
N PHE A 58 12.46 -3.01 -0.79
CA PHE A 58 12.29 -3.65 0.52
C PHE A 58 10.88 -3.45 1.11
N LEU A 59 10.32 -2.24 0.99
CA LEU A 59 8.95 -1.95 1.45
C LEU A 59 7.92 -2.74 0.65
N ASN A 60 8.07 -2.77 -0.68
CA ASN A 60 7.20 -3.54 -1.58
C ASN A 60 7.23 -5.02 -1.22
N GLU A 61 8.41 -5.62 -1.04
CA GLU A 61 8.56 -7.03 -0.65
C GLU A 61 7.94 -7.35 0.70
N ARG A 62 8.10 -6.46 1.68
CA ARG A 62 7.48 -6.63 2.99
C ARG A 62 5.95 -6.58 2.89
N PHE A 63 5.43 -5.68 2.07
CA PHE A 63 4.00 -5.52 1.88
C PHE A 63 3.38 -6.67 1.08
N THR A 64 4.01 -7.10 -0.01
CA THR A 64 3.56 -8.27 -0.79
C THR A 64 3.57 -9.54 0.07
N ARG A 65 4.56 -9.70 0.95
CA ARG A 65 4.60 -10.79 1.93
C ARG A 65 3.43 -10.76 2.91
N LYS A 66 3.00 -9.58 3.36
CA LYS A 66 1.79 -9.45 4.21
C LYS A 66 0.54 -9.90 3.47
N ILE A 67 0.39 -9.48 2.21
CA ILE A 67 -0.73 -9.90 1.37
C ILE A 67 -0.71 -11.41 1.12
N ALA A 68 0.46 -11.97 0.79
CA ALA A 68 0.62 -13.40 0.56
C ALA A 68 0.34 -14.25 1.81
N ALA A 69 0.47 -13.66 3.01
CA ALA A 69 0.17 -14.30 4.28
C ALA A 69 -1.32 -14.22 4.68
N ILE A 70 -2.18 -13.56 3.89
CA ILE A 70 -3.62 -13.56 4.12
C ILE A 70 -4.16 -14.97 3.87
N ASP A 71 -4.46 -15.67 4.97
CA ASP A 71 -5.05 -17.01 5.00
C ASP A 71 -6.58 -16.90 5.05
N ALA A 72 -7.19 -16.66 3.89
CA ALA A 72 -8.64 -16.53 3.73
C ALA A 72 -9.09 -17.10 2.38
N ASP A 73 -9.83 -18.21 2.44
CA ASP A 73 -10.41 -18.88 1.26
C ASP A 73 -11.71 -18.22 0.78
N ASP A 74 -12.45 -17.57 1.69
CA ASP A 74 -13.66 -16.81 1.37
C ASP A 74 -13.30 -15.46 0.73
N PRO A 75 -13.83 -15.13 -0.47
CA PRO A 75 -13.53 -13.87 -1.15
C PRO A 75 -13.87 -12.63 -0.34
N THR A 76 -14.94 -12.68 0.46
CA THR A 76 -15.39 -11.54 1.28
C THR A 76 -14.35 -11.24 2.36
N THR A 77 -13.98 -12.25 3.14
CA THR A 77 -12.95 -12.17 4.18
C THR A 77 -11.61 -11.76 3.59
N ARG A 78 -11.24 -12.32 2.42
CA ARG A 78 -9.99 -11.94 1.74
C ARG A 78 -9.99 -10.48 1.31
N LEU A 79 -11.10 -9.96 0.79
CA LEU A 79 -11.21 -8.55 0.38
C LEU A 79 -11.06 -7.61 1.57
N PHE A 80 -11.75 -7.88 2.69
CA PHE A 80 -11.58 -7.08 3.90
C PHE A 80 -10.17 -7.19 4.50
N ALA A 81 -9.56 -8.37 4.49
CA ALA A 81 -8.17 -8.53 4.93
C ALA A 81 -7.17 -7.77 4.04
N LEU A 82 -7.42 -7.69 2.72
CA LEU A 82 -6.63 -6.85 1.81
C LEU A 82 -6.79 -5.37 2.14
N LEU A 83 -8.01 -4.90 2.45
CA LEU A 83 -8.26 -3.53 2.89
C LEU A 83 -7.55 -3.22 4.21
N ASP A 84 -7.53 -4.15 5.18
CA ASP A 84 -6.80 -3.99 6.44
C ASP A 84 -5.30 -3.83 6.23
N VAL A 85 -4.73 -4.58 5.29
CA VAL A 85 -3.29 -4.47 4.96
C VAL A 85 -2.98 -3.16 4.23
N ALA A 86 -3.87 -2.72 3.33
CA ALA A 86 -3.71 -1.51 2.52
C ALA A 86 -4.06 -0.20 3.24
N CYS A 87 -4.94 -0.26 4.22
CA CYS A 87 -5.39 0.87 5.02
C CYS A 87 -5.48 0.42 6.50
N PRO A 88 -4.34 0.24 7.19
CA PRO A 88 -4.32 -0.23 8.56
C PRO A 88 -4.92 0.79 9.53
N ASP A 89 -5.53 0.30 10.61
CA ASP A 89 -6.00 1.15 11.72
C ASP A 89 -4.79 1.75 12.48
N ASP A 90 -4.84 3.07 12.70
CA ASP A 90 -3.73 3.93 13.16
C ASP A 90 -3.32 3.77 14.63
N GLU A 91 -3.39 2.57 15.20
CA GLU A 91 -2.99 2.33 16.60
C GLU A 91 -1.45 2.36 16.82
N ALA A 92 -0.65 2.65 15.81
CA ALA A 92 0.82 2.71 15.90
C ALA A 92 1.36 4.15 15.85
N ASP A 93 2.11 4.56 16.87
CA ASP A 93 2.75 5.89 17.00
C ASP A 93 3.63 6.29 15.79
N ASP A 94 4.18 5.33 15.04
CA ASP A 94 5.06 5.59 13.89
C ASP A 94 4.32 5.72 12.54
N SER A 95 3.00 5.47 12.49
CA SER A 95 2.20 5.47 11.25
C SER A 95 2.28 6.83 10.53
N ASP A 96 2.11 7.93 11.27
CA ASP A 96 2.08 9.29 10.70
C ASP A 96 3.42 9.72 10.09
N MET A 97 4.51 9.37 10.76
CA MET A 97 5.85 9.69 10.28
C MET A 97 6.19 8.88 9.02
N PHE A 98 5.77 7.63 8.97
CA PHE A 98 5.93 6.80 7.77
C PHE A 98 5.10 7.32 6.60
N GLN A 99 3.83 7.69 6.84
CA GLN A 99 2.97 8.24 5.78
C GLN A 99 3.52 9.57 5.24
N THR A 100 4.04 10.43 6.12
CA THR A 100 4.73 11.66 5.72
C THR A 100 5.95 11.36 4.86
N ALA A 101 6.80 10.43 5.29
CA ALA A 101 7.97 9.99 4.54
C ALA A 101 7.61 9.42 3.15
N MET A 102 6.55 8.62 3.06
CA MET A 102 6.05 8.07 1.80
C MET A 102 5.51 9.16 0.88
N LEU A 103 4.77 10.14 1.40
CA LEU A 103 4.31 11.29 0.63
C LEU A 103 5.48 12.06 0.03
N GLU A 104 6.52 12.32 0.83
CA GLU A 104 7.70 13.04 0.37
C GLU A 104 8.49 12.26 -0.69
N LEU A 105 8.64 10.93 -0.54
CA LEU A 105 9.27 10.06 -1.54
C LEU A 105 8.49 10.02 -2.84
N THR A 106 7.17 9.84 -2.77
CA THR A 106 6.28 9.81 -3.94
C THR A 106 6.32 11.13 -4.70
N ALA A 107 6.43 12.27 -4.00
CA ALA A 107 6.60 13.58 -4.62
C ALA A 107 7.87 13.72 -5.48
N GLN A 108 8.86 12.83 -5.32
CA GLN A 108 10.08 12.80 -6.13
C GLN A 108 9.96 11.92 -7.38
N ALA A 109 8.99 11.01 -7.43
CA ALA A 109 8.81 10.09 -8.56
C ALA A 109 8.64 10.77 -9.94
N PRO A 110 8.09 12.01 -10.06
CA PRO A 110 8.11 12.76 -11.33
C PRO A 110 9.51 13.09 -11.86
N TYR A 111 10.53 13.09 -11.00
CA TYR A 111 11.91 13.47 -11.31
C TYR A 111 12.90 12.30 -11.24
N GLU A 112 12.57 11.25 -10.49
CA GLU A 112 13.44 10.09 -10.26
C GLU A 112 12.79 8.83 -10.85
N THR A 113 13.28 8.35 -12.01
CA THR A 113 12.66 7.21 -12.72
C THR A 113 12.68 5.93 -11.90
N GLY A 114 13.76 5.65 -11.16
CA GLY A 114 13.84 4.47 -10.31
C GLY A 114 12.77 4.43 -9.22
N TYR A 115 12.39 5.58 -8.65
CA TYR A 115 11.28 5.62 -7.68
C TYR A 115 9.95 5.38 -8.36
N ARG A 116 9.72 6.02 -9.51
CA ARG A 116 8.49 5.83 -10.30
C ARG A 116 8.28 4.38 -10.69
N ASP A 117 9.34 3.71 -11.13
CA ASP A 117 9.26 2.32 -11.55
C ASP A 117 8.87 1.42 -10.36
N ARG A 118 9.49 1.61 -9.18
CA ARG A 118 9.15 0.84 -7.97
C ARG A 118 7.75 1.11 -7.44
N LEU A 119 7.28 2.37 -7.49
CA LEU A 119 5.92 2.72 -7.10
C LEU A 119 4.90 2.12 -8.08
N ARG A 120 5.15 2.19 -9.38
CA ARG A 120 4.27 1.61 -10.41
C ARG A 120 4.19 0.08 -10.30
N GLU A 121 5.32 -0.59 -10.07
CA GLU A 121 5.36 -2.04 -9.86
C GLU A 121 4.46 -2.44 -8.68
N PHE A 122 4.54 -1.68 -7.58
CA PHE A 122 3.72 -1.90 -6.40
C PHE A 122 2.23 -1.62 -6.63
N GLU A 123 1.89 -0.49 -7.26
CA GLU A 123 0.51 -0.16 -7.62
C GLU A 123 -0.10 -1.24 -8.53
N THR A 124 0.65 -1.69 -9.55
CA THR A 124 0.19 -2.76 -10.46
C THR A 124 -0.09 -4.05 -9.70
N TYR A 125 0.80 -4.43 -8.78
CA TYR A 125 0.61 -5.60 -7.93
C TYR A 125 -0.64 -5.47 -7.06
N LEU A 126 -0.81 -4.33 -6.37
CA LEU A 126 -1.91 -4.13 -5.43
C LEU A 126 -3.27 -4.04 -6.13
N THR A 127 -3.36 -3.33 -7.25
CA THR A 127 -4.58 -3.32 -8.08
C THR A 127 -4.90 -4.73 -8.56
N GLY A 128 -3.90 -5.52 -8.95
CA GLY A 128 -4.10 -6.92 -9.36
C GLY A 128 -4.66 -7.81 -8.25
N GLU A 129 -4.22 -7.64 -7.00
CA GLU A 129 -4.76 -8.39 -5.85
C GLU A 129 -6.23 -8.04 -5.58
N PHE A 130 -6.59 -6.75 -5.63
CA PHE A 130 -7.99 -6.32 -5.51
C PHE A 130 -8.86 -6.84 -6.66
N GLU A 131 -8.41 -6.71 -7.91
CA GLU A 131 -9.13 -7.19 -9.08
C GLU A 131 -9.34 -8.71 -9.00
N SER A 132 -8.32 -9.46 -8.58
CA SER A 132 -8.38 -10.92 -8.45
C SER A 132 -9.40 -11.35 -7.40
N VAL A 133 -9.42 -10.72 -6.23
CA VAL A 133 -10.40 -11.08 -5.17
C VAL A 133 -11.82 -10.71 -5.59
N LEU A 134 -12.00 -9.56 -6.25
CA LEU A 134 -13.30 -9.11 -6.77
C LEU A 134 -13.85 -10.10 -7.80
N ARG A 135 -13.04 -10.47 -8.79
CA ARG A 135 -13.41 -11.46 -9.81
C ARG A 135 -13.77 -12.80 -9.18
N THR A 136 -12.98 -13.26 -8.21
CA THR A 136 -13.24 -14.53 -7.51
C THR A 136 -14.57 -14.50 -6.76
N GLY A 137 -14.90 -13.39 -6.09
CA GLY A 137 -16.17 -13.26 -5.37
C GLY A 137 -17.38 -13.16 -6.30
N ILE A 138 -17.25 -12.51 -7.46
CA ILE A 138 -18.30 -12.50 -8.50
C ILE A 138 -18.51 -13.92 -9.07
N ASP A 139 -17.43 -14.61 -9.42
CA ASP A 139 -17.50 -15.99 -9.95
C ASP A 139 -18.10 -16.97 -8.93
N ALA A 140 -17.87 -16.75 -7.64
CA ALA A 140 -18.46 -17.50 -6.54
C ALA A 140 -19.91 -17.09 -6.21
N GLY A 141 -20.43 -16.01 -6.80
CA GLY A 141 -21.76 -15.48 -6.56
C GLY A 141 -21.96 -14.85 -5.18
N VAL A 142 -20.87 -14.43 -4.53
CA VAL A 142 -20.90 -13.73 -3.22
C VAL A 142 -20.77 -12.21 -3.36
N PHE A 143 -20.36 -11.72 -4.53
CA PHE A 143 -20.37 -10.29 -4.90
C PHE A 143 -21.34 -10.04 -6.05
N ASP A 144 -21.85 -8.81 -6.14
CA ASP A 144 -22.79 -8.38 -7.19
C ASP A 144 -22.15 -8.48 -8.60
N ASP A 145 -22.85 -9.08 -9.56
CA ASP A 145 -22.37 -9.35 -10.92
C ASP A 145 -22.32 -8.11 -11.83
N GLY A 146 -22.91 -7.00 -11.38
CA GLY A 146 -22.82 -5.67 -11.98
C GLY A 146 -21.54 -4.90 -11.58
N VAL A 147 -20.76 -5.39 -10.62
CA VAL A 147 -19.47 -4.82 -10.25
C VAL A 147 -18.45 -5.05 -11.36
N ASP A 148 -17.76 -3.99 -11.78
CA ASP A 148 -16.61 -4.08 -12.69
C ASP A 148 -15.32 -4.23 -11.84
N PRO A 149 -14.66 -5.40 -11.82
CA PRO A 149 -13.52 -5.66 -10.95
C PRO A 149 -12.35 -4.69 -11.17
N GLU A 150 -12.08 -4.35 -12.43
CA GLU A 150 -10.94 -3.48 -12.79
C GLU A 150 -11.20 -2.06 -12.29
N ARG A 151 -12.39 -1.52 -12.53
CA ARG A 151 -12.77 -0.18 -12.09
C ARG A 151 -12.88 -0.07 -10.58
N THR A 152 -13.43 -1.09 -9.93
CA THR A 152 -13.58 -1.11 -8.47
C THR A 152 -12.22 -1.23 -7.79
N ALA A 153 -11.31 -2.06 -8.29
CA ALA A 153 -9.94 -2.14 -7.78
C ALA A 153 -9.20 -0.79 -7.89
N GLU A 154 -9.28 -0.14 -9.05
CA GLU A 154 -8.69 1.19 -9.27
C GLU A 154 -9.30 2.25 -8.34
N PHE A 155 -10.62 2.22 -8.14
CA PHE A 155 -11.33 3.11 -7.23
C PHE A 155 -10.90 2.92 -5.78
N LEU A 156 -10.82 1.67 -5.31
CA LEU A 156 -10.36 1.34 -3.95
C LEU A 156 -8.94 1.84 -3.72
N LEU A 157 -8.01 1.53 -4.63
CA LEU A 157 -6.62 1.97 -4.51
C LEU A 157 -6.51 3.50 -4.54
N THR A 158 -7.21 4.17 -5.46
CA THR A 158 -7.24 5.64 -5.53
C THR A 158 -7.74 6.26 -4.24
N THR A 159 -8.80 5.69 -3.65
CA THR A 159 -9.39 6.18 -2.40
C THR A 159 -8.43 5.97 -1.23
N ILE A 160 -7.79 4.81 -1.13
CA ILE A 160 -6.76 4.51 -0.10
C ILE A 160 -5.59 5.48 -0.23
N ASN A 161 -5.06 5.70 -1.44
CA ASN A 161 -3.96 6.65 -1.68
C ASN A 161 -4.35 8.09 -1.32
N GLY A 162 -5.57 8.50 -1.66
CA GLY A 162 -6.12 9.80 -1.28
C GLY A 162 -6.25 9.96 0.24
N THR A 163 -6.66 8.89 0.93
CA THR A 163 -6.76 8.83 2.40
C THR A 163 -5.40 9.07 3.04
N GLN A 164 -4.41 8.27 2.65
CA GLN A 164 -3.04 8.35 3.17
C GLN A 164 -2.43 9.74 2.90
N THR A 165 -2.63 10.27 1.68
CA THR A 165 -2.16 11.62 1.31
C THR A 165 -2.80 12.70 2.18
N ARG A 166 -4.12 12.65 2.39
CA ARG A 166 -4.84 13.64 3.22
C ARG A 166 -4.46 13.52 4.70
N ARG A 167 -4.26 12.31 5.20
CA ARG A 167 -3.76 12.08 6.56
C ARG A 167 -2.39 12.77 6.73
N ALA A 168 -1.44 12.46 5.85
CA ALA A 168 -0.09 13.02 5.91
C ALA A 168 -0.05 14.55 5.69
N ALA A 169 -0.82 15.07 4.73
CA ALA A 169 -0.72 16.48 4.33
C ALA A 169 -1.53 17.45 5.21
N VAL A 170 -2.69 17.03 5.71
CA VAL A 170 -3.61 17.91 6.44
C VAL A 170 -4.10 17.33 7.78
N GLY A 171 -3.57 16.19 8.21
CA GLY A 171 -3.94 15.57 9.50
C GLY A 171 -5.38 15.07 9.52
N HIS A 172 -5.94 14.69 8.36
CA HIS A 172 -7.31 14.17 8.31
C HIS A 172 -7.41 12.84 9.05
N ASP A 173 -8.53 12.63 9.75
CA ASP A 173 -8.82 11.34 10.37
C ASP A 173 -8.98 10.26 9.30
N ALA A 174 -8.07 9.28 9.31
CA ALA A 174 -8.11 8.16 8.37
C ALA A 174 -9.10 7.07 8.81
N ALA A 175 -9.50 7.01 10.09
CA ALA A 175 -10.45 6.02 10.57
C ALA A 175 -11.83 6.22 9.93
N GLU A 176 -12.29 7.48 9.83
CA GLU A 176 -13.55 7.80 9.15
C GLU A 176 -13.51 7.39 7.68
N MET A 177 -12.42 7.68 6.98
CA MET A 177 -12.29 7.36 5.56
C MET A 177 -12.17 5.84 5.32
N ARG A 178 -11.48 5.12 6.22
CA ARG A 178 -11.44 3.66 6.21
C ARG A 178 -12.85 3.09 6.38
N GLN A 179 -13.62 3.60 7.33
CA GLN A 179 -15.02 3.17 7.52
C GLN A 179 -15.84 3.40 6.25
N MET A 180 -15.68 4.54 5.57
CA MET A 180 -16.36 4.80 4.29
C MET A 180 -15.99 3.79 3.19
N ILE A 181 -14.74 3.33 3.14
CA ILE A 181 -14.31 2.28 2.20
C ILE A 181 -14.98 0.95 2.54
N TYR A 182 -15.08 0.60 3.82
CA TYR A 182 -15.75 -0.62 4.28
C TYR A 182 -17.23 -0.58 3.95
N ASP A 183 -17.92 0.51 4.30
CA ASP A 183 -19.33 0.71 4.00
C ASP A 183 -19.60 0.63 2.48
N TYR A 184 -18.71 1.19 1.66
CA TYR A 184 -18.81 1.07 0.20
C TYR A 184 -18.73 -0.39 -0.26
N VAL A 185 -17.77 -1.17 0.23
CA VAL A 185 -17.63 -2.59 -0.14
C VAL A 185 -18.84 -3.39 0.33
N GLU A 186 -19.29 -3.19 1.56
CA GLU A 186 -20.48 -3.88 2.09
C GLU A 186 -21.73 -3.58 1.25
N THR A 187 -21.95 -2.31 0.92
CA THR A 187 -23.20 -1.88 0.26
C THR A 187 -23.20 -2.02 -1.26
N THR A 188 -22.03 -1.98 -1.90
CA THR A 188 -21.94 -1.93 -3.37
C THR A 188 -21.32 -3.19 -3.96
N VAL A 189 -20.46 -3.89 -3.21
CA VAL A 189 -19.77 -5.08 -3.71
C VAL A 189 -20.42 -6.35 -3.17
N VAL A 190 -20.73 -6.41 -1.88
CA VAL A 190 -21.26 -7.62 -1.22
C VAL A 190 -22.79 -7.73 -1.33
N SER A 191 -23.49 -6.64 -1.67
CA SER A 191 -24.95 -6.55 -1.53
C SER A 191 -25.78 -7.66 -2.19
N ASP A 192 -26.75 -8.13 -1.41
CA ASP A 192 -27.73 -9.20 -1.67
C ASP A 192 -28.91 -8.75 -2.57
N GLU A 193 -28.86 -7.54 -3.13
CA GLU A 193 -29.92 -6.95 -3.96
C GLU A 193 -29.51 -6.87 -5.44
N SER A 194 -29.34 -8.03 -6.07
CA SER A 194 -29.58 -8.14 -7.51
C SER A 194 -30.97 -7.56 -7.82
N PRO A 195 -31.10 -6.49 -8.62
CA PRO A 195 -32.41 -6.12 -9.13
C PRO A 195 -32.85 -7.26 -10.03
N ARG A 196 -33.73 -8.13 -9.51
CA ARG A 196 -34.40 -9.18 -10.26
C ARG A 196 -34.80 -8.59 -11.60
N ARG A 197 -34.26 -9.17 -12.68
CA ARG A 197 -34.74 -9.00 -14.05
C ARG A 197 -36.26 -8.96 -13.97
N THR A 198 -36.84 -7.80 -14.23
CA THR A 198 -38.28 -7.68 -14.38
C THR A 198 -38.62 -8.56 -15.58
N GLU A 199 -39.13 -9.75 -15.32
CA GLU A 199 -39.80 -10.55 -16.34
C GLU A 199 -40.94 -9.68 -16.87
N VAL A 200 -40.70 -9.08 -18.02
CA VAL A 200 -41.76 -8.55 -18.87
C VAL A 200 -42.51 -9.76 -19.40
N HIS A 201 -43.43 -10.28 -18.59
CA HIS A 201 -44.59 -11.00 -19.11
C HIS A 201 -45.55 -9.91 -19.62
N ALA A 202 -45.38 -9.55 -20.89
CA ALA A 202 -46.44 -8.93 -21.67
C ALA A 202 -47.13 -10.05 -22.47
N GLU A 203 -48.45 -10.04 -22.33
CA GLU A 203 -49.50 -10.93 -22.82
C GLU A 203 -49.38 -11.41 -24.27
#